data_AF-A0A430BIS6-F1
#
_entry.id   AF-A0A430BIS6-F1
#
_cell.length_a   1.000
_cell.length_b   1.000
_cell.length_c   1.000
_cell.angle_alpha   90.00
_cell.angle_beta   90.00
_cell.angle_gamma   90.00
#
_symmetry.space_group_name_H-M   'P 1'
#
loop_
_entity.id
_entity.type
_entity.pdbx_description
1 polymer ?
#
loop_
_entity_poly.entity_id
_entity_poly.type
_entity_poly.pdbx_seq_one_letter_code
_entity_poly.pdbx_strand_id
1 'polypeptide(L)'
;MVTTPSALYKQFIDWIGDGTGLSDTILHIHAGLAVLMLARVVTRRSLGSLVPLSVVVAAEAFNEIMDRLYYGSWRWTDTLGDIANTLFWPLVICLGIRLRPLLHRRGR
;
A
#
# COMPACT_ATOMS: atom_id res chain seq x y z
N MET A 1 24.78 -8.44 18.82
CA MET A 1 24.40 -7.40 17.82
C MET A 1 23.01 -6.90 18.18
N VAL A 2 22.81 -5.60 18.31
CA VAL A 2 21.47 -5.03 18.47
C VAL A 2 20.83 -4.98 17.09
N THR A 3 19.77 -5.76 16.86
CA THR A 3 18.96 -5.67 15.63
C THR A 3 18.18 -4.37 15.66
N THR A 4 18.37 -3.50 14.65
CA THR A 4 17.61 -2.26 14.52
C THR A 4 16.14 -2.57 14.20
N PRO A 5 15.19 -1.67 14.52
CA PRO A 5 13.79 -1.84 14.15
C PRO A 5 13.60 -2.07 12.64
N SER A 6 14.35 -1.36 11.79
CA SER A 6 14.33 -1.53 10.33
C SER A 6 14.82 -2.91 9.89
N ALA A 7 15.84 -3.47 10.56
CA ALA A 7 16.33 -4.82 10.26
C ALA A 7 15.33 -5.91 10.66
N LEU A 8 14.64 -5.76 11.80
CA LEU A 8 13.57 -6.68 12.20
C LEU A 8 12.37 -6.60 11.25
N TYR A 9 12.01 -5.38 10.84
CA TYR A 9 10.94 -5.17 9.87
C TYR A 9 11.26 -5.81 8.52
N LYS A 10 12.48 -5.63 8.02
CA LYS A 10 12.92 -6.24 6.76
C LYS A 10 12.90 -7.77 6.83
N GLN A 11 13.41 -8.36 7.90
CA GLN A 11 13.34 -9.81 8.13
C GLN A 11 11.90 -10.36 8.14
N PHE A 12 10.96 -9.59 8.71
CA PHE A 12 9.56 -9.97 8.72
C PHE A 12 8.94 -9.97 7.31
N ILE A 13 9.22 -8.93 6.50
CA ILE A 13 8.76 -8.88 5.11
C ILE A 13 9.39 -10.02 4.29
N ASP A 14 10.68 -10.24 4.43
CA ASP A 14 11.39 -11.31 3.71
C ASP A 14 10.81 -12.67 4.09
N TRP A 15 10.49 -12.91 5.37
CA TRP A 15 9.79 -14.11 5.82
C TRP A 15 8.41 -14.29 5.19
N ILE A 16 7.64 -13.20 5.00
CA ILE A 16 6.36 -13.26 4.27
C ILE A 16 6.60 -13.64 2.80
N GLY A 17 7.61 -13.03 2.16
CA GLY A 17 7.96 -13.33 0.77
C GLY A 17 8.36 -14.78 0.58
N ASP A 18 9.28 -15.27 1.41
CA ASP A 18 9.75 -16.64 1.39
C ASP A 18 8.62 -17.63 1.70
N GLY A 19 7.75 -17.31 2.64
CA GLY A 19 6.61 -18.15 3.02
C GLY A 19 5.52 -18.23 1.95
N THR A 20 5.38 -17.21 1.11
CA THR A 20 4.37 -17.17 0.03
C THR A 20 4.92 -17.60 -1.33
N GLY A 21 6.22 -17.47 -1.56
CA GLY A 21 6.86 -17.67 -2.87
C GLY A 21 6.46 -16.64 -3.92
N LEU A 22 5.78 -15.56 -3.52
CA LEU A 22 5.36 -14.49 -4.42
C LEU A 22 6.52 -13.56 -4.71
N SER A 23 6.53 -12.99 -5.91
CA SER A 23 7.46 -11.90 -6.19
C SER A 23 7.12 -10.68 -5.35
N ASP A 24 8.15 -9.90 -5.05
CA ASP A 24 8.07 -8.63 -4.34
C ASP A 24 6.99 -7.69 -4.90
N THR A 25 6.96 -7.52 -6.23
CA THR A 25 5.91 -6.78 -6.94
C THR A 25 4.49 -7.28 -6.63
N ILE A 26 4.27 -8.60 -6.59
CA ILE A 26 2.94 -9.16 -6.31
C ILE A 26 2.57 -8.91 -4.84
N LEU A 27 3.53 -8.96 -3.92
CA LEU A 27 3.31 -8.67 -2.51
C LEU A 27 2.87 -7.22 -2.32
N HIS A 28 3.51 -6.25 -2.96
CA HIS A 28 3.11 -4.84 -2.89
C HIS A 28 1.66 -4.61 -3.35
N ILE A 29 1.27 -5.22 -4.49
CA ILE A 29 -0.11 -5.15 -4.98
C ILE A 29 -1.11 -5.71 -3.96
N HIS A 30 -0.83 -6.89 -3.41
CA HIS A 30 -1.73 -7.53 -2.43
C HIS A 30 -1.75 -6.80 -1.09
N ALA A 31 -0.61 -6.30 -0.64
CA ALA A 31 -0.48 -5.52 0.59
C ALA A 31 -1.30 -4.24 0.50
N GLY A 32 -1.20 -3.48 -0.60
CA GLY A 32 -1.99 -2.27 -0.82
C GLY A 32 -3.50 -2.53 -0.76
N LEU A 33 -3.96 -3.60 -1.41
CA LEU A 33 -5.37 -4.01 -1.38
C LEU A 33 -5.82 -4.51 -0.01
N ALA A 34 -4.99 -5.29 0.69
CA ALA A 34 -5.28 -5.80 2.03
C ALA A 34 -5.39 -4.65 3.04
N VAL A 35 -4.45 -3.70 3.02
CA VAL A 35 -4.48 -2.49 3.87
C VAL A 35 -5.71 -1.66 3.57
N LEU A 36 -6.09 -1.48 2.30
CA LEU A 36 -7.30 -0.77 1.92
C LEU A 36 -8.55 -1.42 2.52
N MET A 37 -8.67 -2.75 2.39
CA MET A 37 -9.81 -3.52 2.92
C MET A 37 -9.87 -3.48 4.45
N LEU A 38 -8.73 -3.59 5.12
CA LEU A 38 -8.64 -3.47 6.57
C LEU A 38 -9.03 -2.06 7.03
N ALA A 39 -8.48 -1.02 6.38
CA ALA A 39 -8.82 0.37 6.66
C ALA A 39 -10.31 0.64 6.46
N ARG A 40 -10.92 0.07 5.42
CA ARG A 40 -12.37 0.12 5.17
C ARG A 40 -13.18 -0.48 6.32
N VAL A 41 -12.75 -1.63 6.85
CA VAL A 41 -13.44 -2.30 7.97
C VAL A 41 -13.28 -1.52 9.26
N VAL A 42 -12.06 -1.10 9.60
CA VAL A 42 -11.73 -0.39 10.85
C VAL A 42 -12.36 1.01 10.89
N THR A 43 -12.15 1.81 9.84
CA THR A 43 -12.67 3.19 9.79
C THR A 43 -14.17 3.25 9.48
N ARG A 44 -14.74 2.14 8.97
CA ARG A 44 -16.12 2.02 8.48
C ARG A 44 -16.48 3.03 7.37
N ARG A 45 -15.51 3.76 6.80
CA ARG A 45 -15.72 4.74 5.73
C ARG A 45 -15.76 4.04 4.37
N SER A 46 -16.61 4.51 3.45
CA SER A 46 -16.67 3.98 2.08
C SER A 46 -15.29 3.93 1.40
N LEU A 47 -15.07 2.94 0.53
CA LEU A 47 -13.87 2.84 -0.31
C LEU A 47 -13.71 4.03 -1.28
N GLY A 48 -14.80 4.75 -1.60
CA GLY A 48 -14.74 6.02 -2.37
C GLY A 48 -14.41 7.26 -1.52
N SER A 49 -14.19 7.09 -0.21
CA SER A 49 -13.66 8.12 0.67
C SER A 49 -12.13 8.15 0.57
N LEU A 50 -11.54 9.32 0.80
CA LEU A 50 -10.08 9.44 0.91
C LEU A 50 -9.52 8.80 2.19
N VAL A 51 -10.37 8.45 3.16
CA VAL A 51 -9.93 7.92 4.46
C VAL A 51 -9.26 6.54 4.34
N PRO A 52 -9.86 5.50 3.72
CA PRO A 52 -9.14 4.24 3.52
C PRO A 52 -7.90 4.40 2.64
N LEU A 53 -7.97 5.23 1.59
CA LEU A 53 -6.84 5.48 0.70
C LEU A 53 -5.66 6.14 1.45
N SER A 54 -5.90 7.11 2.33
CA SER A 54 -4.84 7.75 3.10
C SER A 54 -4.12 6.78 4.04
N VAL A 55 -4.81 5.74 4.51
CA VAL A 55 -4.18 4.68 5.32
C VAL A 55 -3.21 3.84 4.47
N VAL A 56 -3.58 3.51 3.23
CA VAL A 56 -2.66 2.82 2.30
C VAL A 56 -1.44 3.69 2.00
N VAL A 57 -1.64 4.98 1.73
CA VAL A 57 -0.54 5.94 1.51
C VAL A 57 0.39 6.01 2.72
N ALA A 58 -0.17 6.05 3.94
CA ALA A 58 0.63 6.07 5.15
C ALA A 58 1.39 4.76 5.38
N ALA A 59 0.79 3.61 5.06
CA ALA A 59 1.43 2.30 5.18
C ALA A 59 2.60 2.14 4.19
N GLU A 60 2.41 2.55 2.94
CA GLU A 60 3.47 2.54 1.92
C GLU A 60 4.60 3.52 2.28
N ALA A 61 4.27 4.74 2.71
CA ALA A 61 5.28 5.69 3.17
C ALA A 61 6.07 5.14 4.36
N PHE A 62 5.41 4.42 5.27
CA PHE A 62 6.09 3.74 6.37
C PHE A 62 7.03 2.65 5.87
N ASN A 63 6.61 1.81 4.91
CA ASN A 63 7.45 0.78 4.29
C ASN A 63 8.73 1.39 3.72
N GLU A 64 8.59 2.41 2.88
CA GLU A 64 9.71 3.07 2.22
C GLU A 64 10.66 3.77 3.19
N ILE A 65 10.15 4.33 4.30
CA ILE A 65 10.99 4.87 5.37
C ILE A 65 11.79 3.75 6.05
N MET A 66 11.18 2.59 6.31
CA MET A 66 11.90 1.45 6.90
C MET A 66 12.99 0.94 5.97
N ASP A 67 12.73 0.84 4.67
CA ASP A 67 13.73 0.45 3.68
C ASP A 67 14.86 1.48 3.56
N ARG A 68 14.52 2.77 3.54
CA ARG A 68 15.51 3.86 3.59
C ARG A 68 16.40 3.80 4.84
N LEU A 69 15.84 3.42 5.98
CA LEU A 69 16.60 3.26 7.23
C LEU A 69 17.43 1.97 7.23
N TYR A 70 16.98 0.91 6.57
CA TYR A 70 17.70 -0.35 6.44
C TYR A 70 18.89 -0.23 5.48
N TYR A 71 18.67 0.29 4.27
CA TYR A 71 19.71 0.43 3.24
C TYR A 71 20.59 1.67 3.42
N GLY A 72 20.15 2.65 4.21
CA GLY A 72 20.88 3.90 4.42
C GLY A 72 20.80 4.91 3.27
N SER A 73 20.10 4.59 2.18
CA SER A 73 19.90 5.44 1.00
C SER A 73 18.52 5.20 0.37
N TRP A 74 18.04 6.16 -0.43
CA TRP A 74 16.82 5.98 -1.21
C TRP A 74 17.14 5.20 -2.47
N ARG A 75 16.39 4.12 -2.72
CA ARG A 75 16.50 3.31 -3.93
C ARG A 75 15.38 3.69 -4.88
N TRP A 76 15.48 4.90 -5.44
CA TRP A 76 14.37 5.55 -6.16
C TRP A 76 13.67 4.69 -7.21
N THR A 77 14.39 3.85 -7.94
CA THR A 77 13.77 2.96 -8.94
C THR A 77 12.88 1.91 -8.29
N ASP A 78 13.33 1.31 -7.18
CA ASP A 78 12.57 0.32 -6.42
C ASP A 78 11.40 1.02 -5.70
N THR A 79 11.69 2.08 -4.94
CA THR A 79 10.70 2.92 -4.23
C THR A 79 9.56 3.40 -5.12
N LEU A 80 9.84 3.87 -6.33
CA LEU A 80 8.78 4.32 -7.25
C LEU A 80 7.94 3.15 -7.77
N GLY A 81 8.57 1.99 -7.98
CA GLY A 81 7.89 0.74 -8.33
C GLY A 81 6.96 0.29 -7.21
N ASP A 82 7.43 0.28 -5.98
CA ASP A 82 6.70 -0.16 -4.78
C ASP A 82 5.51 0.75 -4.51
N ILE A 83 5.73 2.08 -4.57
CA ILE A 83 4.65 3.08 -4.48
C ILE A 83 3.61 2.85 -5.58
N ALA A 84 4.03 2.63 -6.82
CA ALA A 84 3.11 2.39 -7.93
C ALA A 84 2.31 1.10 -7.72
N ASN A 85 2.97 0.01 -7.37
CA ASN A 85 2.36 -1.31 -7.16
C ASN A 85 1.38 -1.30 -5.98
N THR A 86 1.72 -0.64 -4.87
CA THR A 86 0.88 -0.55 -3.68
C THR A 86 -0.32 0.39 -3.89
N LEU A 87 -0.13 1.56 -4.53
CA LEU A 87 -1.17 2.61 -4.58
C LEU A 87 -2.09 2.55 -5.79
N PHE A 88 -1.66 1.96 -6.91
CA PHE A 88 -2.39 2.05 -8.18
C PHE A 88 -3.84 1.55 -8.06
N TRP A 89 -4.05 0.30 -7.63
CA TRP A 89 -5.39 -0.26 -7.53
C TRP A 89 -6.25 0.39 -6.43
N PRO A 90 -5.73 0.68 -5.23
CA PRO A 90 -6.46 1.46 -4.23
C PRO A 90 -6.95 2.83 -4.74
N LEU A 91 -6.11 3.55 -5.51
CA LEU A 91 -6.50 4.81 -6.12
C LEU A 91 -7.60 4.61 -7.16
N VAL A 92 -7.45 3.63 -8.06
CA VAL A 92 -8.45 3.28 -9.09
C VAL A 92 -9.80 2.95 -8.45
N ILE A 93 -9.81 2.12 -7.39
CA ILE A 93 -11.04 1.75 -6.68
C ILE A 93 -11.68 2.98 -6.02
N CYS A 94 -10.89 3.81 -5.33
CA CYS A 94 -11.38 5.02 -4.70
C CYS A 94 -12.03 5.97 -5.72
N LEU A 95 -11.35 6.23 -6.82
CA LEU A 95 -11.87 7.10 -7.89
C LEU A 95 -13.11 6.50 -8.56
N GLY A 96 -13.10 5.20 -8.89
CA GLY A 96 -14.22 4.52 -9.53
C GLY A 96 -15.51 4.61 -8.70
N ILE A 97 -15.41 4.46 -7.38
CA ILE A 97 -16.56 4.57 -6.47
C ILE A 97 -16.97 6.04 -6.29
N ARG A 98 -16.00 6.94 -6.11
CA ARG A 98 -16.26 8.38 -5.88
C ARG A 98 -16.93 9.06 -7.07
N LEU A 99 -16.59 8.66 -8.29
CA LEU A 99 -17.11 9.25 -9.53
C LEU A 99 -18.45 8.63 -9.98
N ARG A 100 -18.88 7.50 -9.40
CA ARG A 100 -20.15 6.81 -9.74
C ARG A 100 -21.40 7.73 -9.72
N PRO A 101 -21.59 8.64 -8.74
CA PRO A 101 -22.74 9.56 -8.74
C PRO A 101 -22.71 10.58 -9.88
N LEU A 102 -21.52 10.95 -10.38
CA LEU A 102 -21.37 11.94 -11.45
C LEU A 102 -21.76 11.35 -12.81
N LEU A 103 -21.49 10.07 -13.04
CA LEU A 103 -21.83 9.37 -14.28
C LEU A 103 -23.35 9.16 -14.43
N HIS A 104 -24.08 8.92 -13.33
CA HIS A 104 -25.53 8.71 -13.36
C HIS A 104 -26.34 10.00 -13.64
N ARG A 105 -25.76 11.18 -13.42
CA ARG A 105 -26.45 12.47 -13.65
C ARG A 105 -26.45 12.94 -15.10
N ARG A 106 -25.66 12.34 -15.99
CA ARG A 106 -25.58 12.71 -17.43
C ARG A 106 -26.54 11.92 -18.33
N GLY A 107 -27.27 10.94 -17.80
CA GLY A 107 -28.17 10.06 -18.57
C GLY A 107 -29.67 10.23 -18.28
N ARG A 108 -30.06 11.32 -17.61
CA ARG A 108 -31.45 11.74 -17.39
C ARG A 108 -31.57 13.21 -17.78
#